data_AF-A8S0P5-F1
#
_entry.id   AF-A8S0P5-F1
#
_cell.length_a   1.000
_cell.length_b   1.000
_cell.length_c   1.000
_cell.angle_alpha   90.00
_cell.angle_beta   90.00
_cell.angle_gamma   90.00
#
_symmetry.space_group_name_H-M   'P 1'
#
loop_
_entity.id
_entity.type
_entity.pdbx_description
1 polymer ?
#
loop_
_entity_poly.entity_id
_entity_poly.type
_entity_poly.pdbx_seq_one_letter_code
_entity_poly.pdbx_strand_id
1 'polypeptide(L)'
;QLLGSRKLLEQRRRNAQFTTDQVDRRLKNSSTPRGDIWDAVLAQKPDREPPMSREEMISNASAIVLAGSETSATLLSGCTWLLLKNPGHLHQLTSRIRSQFTHASEIDSQSVSRVEGLQAILEESLRLYPPVPMQSNRIVPQSGAYIA
;
A
#
# COMPACT_ATOMS: atom_id res chain seq x y z
N GLN A 1 25.42 -20.81 2.92
CA GLN A 1 25.41 -19.76 1.87
C GLN A 1 24.20 -18.86 2.10
N LEU A 2 24.39 -17.55 2.31
CA LEU A 2 23.27 -16.62 2.38
C LEU A 2 22.72 -16.43 0.95
N LEU A 3 21.45 -16.76 0.73
CA LEU A 3 20.76 -16.79 -0.57
C LEU A 3 20.54 -15.40 -1.22
N GLY A 4 21.38 -14.40 -0.95
CA GLY A 4 21.18 -13.04 -1.47
C GLY A 4 22.49 -12.27 -1.69
N SER A 5 22.50 -11.42 -2.73
CA SER A 5 23.63 -10.52 -2.99
C SER A 5 23.86 -9.56 -1.81
N ARG A 6 25.09 -9.09 -1.62
CA ARG A 6 25.42 -8.13 -0.55
C ARG A 6 24.51 -6.89 -0.58
N LYS A 7 24.24 -6.37 -1.78
CA LYS A 7 23.32 -5.25 -2.00
C LYS A 7 21.90 -5.56 -1.50
N LEU A 8 21.37 -6.75 -1.81
CA LEU A 8 20.05 -7.17 -1.36
C LEU A 8 19.98 -7.28 0.17
N LEU A 9 21.02 -7.82 0.80
CA LEU A 9 21.10 -7.90 2.26
C LEU A 9 21.14 -6.51 2.91
N GLU A 10 21.89 -5.57 2.34
CA GLU A 10 21.93 -4.18 2.80
C GLU A 10 20.59 -3.44 2.60
N GLN A 11 19.86 -3.72 1.52
CA GLN A 11 18.50 -3.18 1.31
C GLN A 11 17.51 -3.73 2.34
N ARG A 12 17.56 -5.04 2.62
CA ARG A 12 16.72 -5.64 3.67
C ARG A 12 17.00 -5.04 5.05
N ARG A 13 18.27 -4.84 5.41
CA ARG A 13 18.66 -4.18 6.66
C ARG A 13 18.13 -2.76 6.74
N ARG A 14 18.26 -1.98 5.66
CA ARG A 14 17.71 -0.61 5.58
C ARG A 14 16.20 -0.57 5.77
N ASN A 15 15.47 -1.46 5.11
CA ASN A 15 14.01 -1.54 5.26
C ASN A 15 13.62 -1.90 6.71
N ALA A 16 14.29 -2.89 7.31
CA ALA A 16 14.03 -3.29 8.69
C ALA A 16 14.31 -2.16 9.70
N GLN A 17 15.39 -1.40 9.49
CA GLN A 17 15.70 -0.24 10.32
C GLN A 17 14.62 0.84 10.17
N PHE A 18 14.25 1.19 8.93
CA PHE A 18 13.21 2.16 8.65
C PHE A 18 11.88 1.82 9.33
N THR A 19 11.44 0.57 9.26
CA THR A 19 10.19 0.13 9.90
C THR A 19 10.29 0.18 11.42
N THR A 20 11.46 -0.14 11.98
CA THR A 20 11.73 -0.07 13.41
C THR A 20 11.64 1.38 13.90
N ASP A 21 12.31 2.31 13.21
CA ASP A 21 12.31 3.73 13.56
C ASP A 21 10.89 4.32 13.51
N GLN A 22 10.07 3.90 12.54
CA GLN A 22 8.69 4.37 12.40
C GLN A 22 7.78 3.85 13.52
N VAL A 23 7.90 2.57 13.90
CA VAL A 23 7.15 2.01 15.03
C VAL A 23 7.60 2.64 16.34
N ASP A 24 8.91 2.79 16.56
CA ASP A 24 9.43 3.43 17.77
C ASP A 24 8.99 4.89 17.89
N ARG A 25 9.00 5.63 16.79
CA ARG A 25 8.47 7.00 16.74
C ARG A 25 6.97 7.04 17.04
N ARG A 26 6.21 6.04 16.60
CA ARG A 26 4.78 5.94 16.91
C ARG A 26 4.55 5.65 18.39
N LEU A 27 5.29 4.70 18.97
CA LEU A 27 5.19 4.32 20.38
C LEU A 27 5.59 5.46 21.32
N LYS A 28 6.62 6.24 20.98
CA LYS A 28 7.02 7.44 21.74
C LYS A 28 5.92 8.51 21.80
N ASN A 29 5.02 8.53 20.81
CA ASN A 29 3.90 9.48 20.71
C ASN A 29 2.54 8.76 20.88
N SER A 30 2.49 7.67 21.65
CA SER A 30 1.29 6.83 21.82
C SER A 30 0.11 7.58 22.44
N SER A 31 0.36 8.66 23.17
CA SER A 31 -0.66 9.49 23.84
C SER A 31 -1.47 10.38 22.91
N THR A 32 -1.05 10.56 21.65
CA THR A 32 -1.76 11.41 20.68
C THR A 32 -2.49 10.55 19.66
N PRO A 33 -3.84 10.52 19.67
CA PRO A 33 -4.62 9.82 18.65
C PRO A 33 -4.34 10.38 17.26
N ARG A 34 -4.19 9.49 16.27
CA ARG A 34 -3.89 9.86 14.87
C ARG A 34 -4.97 9.41 13.87
N GLY A 35 -5.85 8.51 14.28
CA GLY A 35 -6.77 7.80 13.40
C GLY A 35 -6.08 6.76 12.52
N ASP A 36 -4.94 6.20 12.96
CA ASP A 36 -4.21 5.17 12.23
C ASP A 36 -4.42 3.76 12.80
N ILE A 37 -3.98 2.74 12.06
CA ILE A 37 -4.10 1.34 12.49
C ILE A 37 -3.47 1.09 13.87
N TRP A 38 -2.45 1.87 14.25
CA TRP A 38 -1.76 1.71 15.52
C TRP A 38 -2.56 2.26 16.68
N ASP A 39 -3.49 3.20 16.47
CA ASP A 39 -4.45 3.58 17.53
C ASP A 39 -5.31 2.38 17.94
N ALA A 40 -5.78 1.59 16.96
CA ALA A 40 -6.56 0.40 17.24
C ALA A 40 -5.74 -0.67 18.00
N VAL A 41 -4.47 -0.85 17.62
CA VAL A 41 -3.54 -1.76 18.31
C VAL A 41 -3.28 -1.29 19.74
N LEU A 42 -3.01 0.01 19.95
CA LEU A 42 -2.70 0.57 21.27
C LEU A 42 -3.92 0.64 22.19
N ALA A 43 -5.13 0.71 21.63
CA ALA A 43 -6.38 0.69 22.39
C ALA A 43 -6.81 -0.73 22.84
N GLN A 44 -6.12 -1.78 22.40
CA GLN A 44 -6.45 -3.16 22.72
C GLN A 44 -6.28 -3.42 24.22
N LYS A 45 -7.34 -3.92 24.86
CA LYS A 45 -7.31 -4.32 26.26
C LYS A 45 -6.92 -5.80 26.39
N PRO A 46 -6.26 -6.23 27.49
CA PRO A 46 -5.73 -7.59 27.67
C PRO A 46 -6.80 -8.70 27.80
N ASP A 47 -8.08 -8.37 27.62
CA ASP A 47 -9.22 -9.13 28.11
C ASP A 47 -9.43 -10.48 27.38
N ARG A 48 -8.81 -10.68 26.21
CA ARG A 48 -8.96 -11.89 25.38
C ARG A 48 -7.64 -12.46 24.87
N GLU A 49 -6.73 -11.60 24.43
CA GLU A 49 -5.39 -11.96 23.93
C GLU A 49 -4.39 -10.87 24.33
N PRO A 50 -3.10 -11.20 24.49
CA PRO A 50 -2.09 -10.18 24.71
C PRO A 50 -2.09 -9.18 23.55
N PRO A 51 -1.91 -7.87 23.83
CA PRO A 51 -1.81 -6.88 22.78
C PRO A 51 -0.60 -7.17 21.89
N MET A 52 -0.69 -6.79 20.62
CA MET A 52 0.40 -6.96 19.66
C MET A 52 1.71 -6.41 20.23
N SER A 53 2.73 -7.28 20.27
CA SER A 53 4.07 -6.90 20.75
C SER A 53 4.73 -5.90 19.81
N ARG A 54 5.75 -5.20 20.31
CA ARG A 54 6.55 -4.28 19.50
C ARG A 54 7.15 -4.98 18.29
N GLU A 55 7.63 -6.20 18.45
CA GLU A 55 8.26 -7.00 17.40
C GLU A 55 7.24 -7.38 16.32
N GLU A 56 6.02 -7.74 16.72
CA GLU A 56 4.91 -7.99 15.79
C GLU A 56 4.46 -6.71 15.08
N MET A 57 4.43 -5.56 15.76
CA MET A 57 4.17 -4.28 15.13
C MET A 57 5.22 -3.97 14.05
N ILE A 58 6.51 -4.19 14.33
CA ILE A 58 7.60 -3.98 13.36
C ILE A 58 7.45 -4.92 12.16
N SER A 59 7.15 -6.20 12.41
CA SER A 59 6.92 -7.20 11.36
C SER A 59 5.76 -6.79 10.45
N ASN A 60 4.62 -6.43 11.03
CA ASN A 60 3.44 -5.98 10.29
C ASN A 60 3.68 -4.65 9.57
N ALA A 61 4.38 -3.69 10.20
CA ALA A 61 4.75 -2.43 9.57
C ALA A 61 5.59 -2.66 8.30
N SER A 62 6.54 -3.59 8.36
CA SER A 62 7.37 -3.98 7.21
C SER A 62 6.54 -4.57 6.08
N ALA A 63 5.59 -5.45 6.40
CA ALA A 63 4.68 -6.01 5.42
C ALA A 63 3.79 -4.93 4.77
N ILE A 64 3.24 -4.00 5.56
CA ILE A 64 2.38 -2.91 5.07
C ILE A 64 3.15 -1.96 4.17
N VAL A 65 4.36 -1.55 4.57
CA VAL A 65 5.21 -0.67 3.76
C VAL A 65 5.52 -1.34 2.43
N LEU A 66 6.01 -2.58 2.45
CA LEU A 66 6.35 -3.31 1.23
C LEU A 66 5.15 -3.49 0.31
N ALA A 67 4.01 -3.94 0.85
CA ALA A 67 2.81 -4.20 0.08
C ALA A 67 2.21 -2.91 -0.50
N GLY A 68 2.23 -1.80 0.25
CA GLY A 68 1.61 -0.55 -0.17
C GLY A 68 2.49 0.32 -1.08
N SER A 69 3.80 0.41 -0.82
CA SER A 69 4.69 1.33 -1.53
C SER A 69 5.01 0.85 -2.93
N GLU A 70 5.51 -0.38 -3.06
CA GLU A 70 6.01 -0.91 -4.33
C GLU A 70 4.87 -1.14 -5.32
N THR A 71 3.74 -1.68 -4.86
CA THR A 71 2.59 -1.99 -5.72
C THR A 71 1.96 -0.72 -6.28
N SER A 72 1.67 0.25 -5.42
CA SER A 72 1.05 1.53 -5.81
C SER A 72 1.97 2.34 -6.72
N ALA A 73 3.27 2.42 -6.40
CA ALA A 73 4.25 3.11 -7.24
C ALA A 73 4.37 2.47 -8.62
N THR A 74 4.37 1.13 -8.68
CA THR A 74 4.42 0.39 -9.95
C THR A 74 3.16 0.63 -10.78
N LEU A 75 1.97 0.59 -10.17
CA LEU A 75 0.71 0.89 -10.86
C LEU A 75 0.71 2.31 -11.43
N LEU A 76 1.06 3.31 -10.61
CA LEU A 76 1.05 4.71 -11.04
C LEU A 76 2.08 4.97 -12.14
N SER A 77 3.23 4.30 -12.09
CA SER A 77 4.24 4.36 -13.16
C SER A 77 3.71 3.77 -14.47
N GLY A 78 3.08 2.59 -14.41
CA GLY A 78 2.44 1.93 -15.55
C GLY A 78 1.29 2.75 -16.14
N CYS A 79 0.40 3.26 -15.28
CA CYS A 79 -0.71 4.14 -15.66
C CYS A 79 -0.21 5.41 -16.36
N THR A 80 0.81 6.07 -15.80
CA THR A 80 1.41 7.26 -16.42
C THR A 80 1.98 6.94 -17.79
N TRP A 81 2.71 5.82 -17.93
CA TRP A 81 3.24 5.38 -19.20
C TRP A 81 2.13 5.08 -20.23
N LEU A 82 1.07 4.37 -19.83
CA LEU A 82 -0.08 4.07 -20.69
C LEU A 82 -0.79 5.34 -21.16
N LEU A 83 -0.98 6.32 -20.27
CA LEU A 83 -1.57 7.62 -20.62
C LEU A 83 -0.70 8.39 -21.63
N LEU A 84 0.61 8.41 -21.42
CA LEU A 84 1.55 9.05 -22.36
C LEU A 84 1.56 8.36 -23.74
N LYS A 85 1.30 7.05 -23.80
CA LYS A 85 1.11 6.32 -25.06
C LYS A 85 -0.25 6.53 -25.71
N ASN A 86 -1.23 7.05 -24.97
CA ASN A 86 -2.59 7.27 -25.42
C ASN A 86 -3.01 8.74 -25.18
N PRO A 87 -2.44 9.70 -25.93
CA PRO A 87 -2.58 11.13 -25.65
C PRO A 87 -4.03 11.63 -25.65
N GLY A 88 -4.94 10.99 -26.40
CA GLY A 88 -6.36 11.30 -26.36
C GLY A 88 -7.00 11.08 -24.99
N HIS A 89 -6.73 9.92 -24.37
CA HIS A 89 -7.22 9.60 -23.02
C HIS A 89 -6.56 10.49 -21.96
N LEU A 90 -5.27 10.78 -22.11
CA LEU A 90 -4.57 11.73 -21.24
C LEU A 90 -5.20 13.13 -21.29
N HIS A 91 -5.48 13.64 -22.50
CA HIS A 91 -6.09 14.95 -22.66
C HIS A 91 -7.49 15.00 -22.05
N GLN A 92 -8.32 13.98 -22.31
CA GLN A 92 -9.67 13.89 -21.75
C GLN A 92 -9.65 13.83 -20.22
N LEU A 93 -8.83 12.96 -19.62
CA LEU A 93 -8.73 12.85 -18.16
C LEU A 93 -8.20 14.16 -17.54
N THR A 94 -7.17 14.76 -18.14
CA THR A 94 -6.61 16.03 -17.67
C THR A 94 -7.65 17.14 -17.71
N SER A 95 -8.40 17.25 -18.81
CA SER A 95 -9.49 18.22 -18.95
C SER A 95 -10.54 18.02 -17.86
N ARG A 96 -11.02 16.80 -17.66
CA ARG A 96 -12.02 16.45 -16.62
C ARG A 96 -11.56 16.83 -15.22
N ILE A 97 -10.33 16.44 -14.84
CA ILE A 97 -9.76 16.76 -13.52
C ILE A 97 -9.65 18.28 -13.34
N ARG A 98 -9.13 19.00 -14.34
CA ARG A 98 -8.95 20.46 -14.28
C ARG A 98 -10.27 21.23 -14.32
N SER A 99 -11.33 20.68 -14.90
CA SER A 99 -12.67 21.28 -14.88
C SER A 99 -13.43 21.00 -13.58
N GLN A 100 -13.15 19.88 -12.92
CA GLN A 100 -13.87 19.46 -11.71
C GLN A 100 -13.35 20.16 -10.45
N PHE A 101 -12.06 20.49 -10.41
CA PHE A 101 -11.42 21.10 -9.25
C PHE A 101 -10.82 22.45 -9.60
N THR A 102 -11.24 23.49 -8.89
CA THR A 102 -10.69 24.85 -9.01
C THR A 102 -9.47 24.99 -8.11
N HIS A 103 -9.50 24.36 -6.93
CA HIS A 103 -8.45 24.44 -5.93
C HIS A 103 -7.98 23.06 -5.45
N ALA A 104 -6.70 22.94 -5.13
CA ALA A 104 -6.15 21.68 -4.62
C ALA A 104 -6.79 21.21 -3.31
N SER A 105 -7.31 22.14 -2.50
CA SER A 105 -8.02 21.85 -1.24
C SER A 105 -9.37 21.13 -1.46
N GLU A 106 -9.91 21.14 -2.68
CA GLU A 106 -11.14 20.44 -3.03
C GLU A 106 -10.89 18.96 -3.33
N ILE A 107 -9.62 18.54 -3.43
CA ILE A 107 -9.23 17.17 -3.76
C ILE A 107 -9.06 16.37 -2.48
N ASP A 108 -10.02 15.48 -2.25
CA ASP A 108 -10.01 14.49 -1.18
C ASP A 108 -10.39 13.10 -1.72
N SER A 109 -10.39 12.09 -0.85
CA SER A 109 -10.71 10.71 -1.22
C SER A 109 -12.10 10.54 -1.84
N GLN A 110 -13.09 11.33 -1.42
CA GLN A 110 -14.46 11.19 -1.89
C GLN A 110 -14.68 11.92 -3.20
N SER A 111 -14.18 13.15 -3.31
CA SER A 111 -14.31 13.99 -4.49
C SER A 111 -13.53 13.44 -5.68
N VAL A 112 -12.31 12.93 -5.48
CA VAL A 112 -11.52 12.31 -6.56
C VAL A 112 -12.17 11.04 -7.10
N SER A 113 -12.87 10.27 -6.26
CA SER A 113 -13.59 9.06 -6.68
C SER A 113 -14.72 9.34 -7.68
N ARG A 114 -15.19 10.60 -7.76
CA ARG A 114 -16.26 11.05 -8.66
C ARG A 114 -15.74 11.53 -10.01
N VAL A 115 -14.42 11.57 -10.21
CA VAL A 115 -13.85 11.94 -11.51
C VAL A 115 -14.18 10.86 -12.53
N GLU A 116 -15.05 11.21 -13.48
CA GLU A 116 -15.51 10.28 -14.50
C GLU A 116 -14.32 9.71 -15.31
N GLY A 117 -14.24 8.39 -15.38
CA GLY A 117 -13.22 7.67 -16.14
C GLY A 117 -11.88 7.46 -15.42
N LEU A 118 -11.63 8.12 -14.28
CA LEU A 118 -10.39 7.90 -13.53
C LEU A 118 -10.28 6.45 -13.05
N GLN A 119 -11.36 5.92 -12.46
CA GLN A 119 -11.41 4.52 -12.01
C GLN A 119 -11.20 3.54 -13.17
N ALA A 120 -11.86 3.78 -14.31
CA ALA A 120 -11.71 2.93 -15.50
C ALA A 120 -10.26 2.92 -16.02
N ILE A 121 -9.57 4.06 -15.99
CA ILE A 121 -8.15 4.15 -16.38
C ILE A 121 -7.25 3.38 -15.41
N LEU A 122 -7.52 3.45 -14.11
CA LEU A 122 -6.76 2.69 -13.10
C LEU A 122 -7.00 1.18 -13.24
N GLU A 123 -8.24 0.77 -13.45
CA GLU A 123 -8.61 -0.63 -13.69
C GLU A 123 -7.98 -1.18 -14.99
N GLU A 124 -8.01 -0.40 -16.06
CA GLU A 124 -7.37 -0.79 -17.32
C GLU A 124 -5.85 -0.84 -17.19
N SER A 125 -5.26 0.06 -16.40
CA SER A 125 -3.83 0.02 -16.06
C SER A 125 -3.48 -1.23 -15.26
N LEU A 126 -4.32 -1.63 -14.29
CA LEU A 126 -4.16 -2.89 -13.55
C LEU A 126 -4.29 -4.12 -14.47
N ARG A 127 -5.19 -4.08 -15.46
CA ARG A 127 -5.38 -5.18 -16.42
C ARG A 127 -4.16 -5.35 -17.34
N LEU A 128 -3.58 -4.25 -17.82
CA LEU A 128 -2.47 -4.26 -18.78
C LEU A 128 -1.09 -4.34 -18.13
N TYR A 129 -0.93 -3.74 -16.95
CA TYR A 129 0.34 -3.63 -16.23
C TYR A 129 0.14 -3.89 -14.72
N PRO A 130 -0.21 -5.13 -14.33
CA PRO A 130 -0.42 -5.46 -12.92
C PRO A 130 0.91 -5.42 -12.15
N PRO A 131 1.01 -4.72 -11.00
CA PRO A 131 2.20 -4.74 -10.16
C PRO A 131 2.58 -6.13 -9.65
N VAL A 132 1.58 -7.00 -9.48
CA VAL A 132 1.74 -8.37 -9.00
C VAL A 132 1.09 -9.31 -10.03
N PRO A 133 1.83 -9.73 -11.08
CA PRO A 133 1.27 -10.54 -12.16
C PRO A 133 1.01 -12.00 -11.76
N MET A 134 1.59 -12.46 -10.65
CA MET A 134 1.47 -13.84 -10.17
C MET A 134 1.05 -13.86 -8.71
N GLN A 135 0.13 -14.77 -8.35
CA GLN A 135 -0.26 -14.99 -6.96
C GLN A 135 0.81 -15.78 -6.21
N SER A 136 0.89 -15.56 -4.89
CA SER A 136 1.71 -16.39 -3.99
C SER A 136 1.26 -17.85 -4.03
N ASN A 137 2.20 -18.78 -3.98
CA ASN A 137 1.90 -20.21 -3.93
C ASN A 137 1.06 -20.53 -2.69
N ARG A 138 -0.08 -21.18 -2.90
CA ARG A 138 -0.89 -21.71 -1.79
C ARG A 138 -0.29 -23.02 -1.31
N ILE A 139 -0.21 -23.19 0.00
CA ILE A 139 0.12 -24.47 0.65
C ILE A 139 -1.16 -24.94 1.34
N VAL A 140 -1.65 -26.12 0.98
CA VAL A 140 -2.83 -26.73 1.61
C VAL A 140 -2.37 -27.52 2.84
N PRO A 141 -3.08 -27.44 3.98
CA PRO A 141 -2.80 -28.32 5.12
C PRO A 141 -2.88 -29.79 4.71
N GLN A 142 -2.20 -30.67 5.44
CA GLN A 142 -2.14 -32.10 5.11
C GLN A 142 -3.53 -32.77 5.04
N SER A 143 -4.49 -32.28 5.82
CA SER A 143 -5.88 -32.74 5.82
C SER A 143 -6.71 -32.28 4.60
N GLY A 144 -6.13 -31.48 3.70
CA GLY A 144 -6.87 -30.78 2.66
C GLY A 144 -7.59 -29.53 3.18
N ALA A 145 -8.25 -28.81 2.27
CA ALA A 145 -9.15 -27.71 2.58
C ALA A 145 -10.36 -27.79 1.64
N TYR A 146 -11.57 -27.72 2.20
CA TYR A 146 -12.81 -27.61 1.42
C TYR A 146 -13.08 -26.14 1.12
N ILE A 147 -13.28 -25.78 -0.14
CA ILE A 147 -13.65 -24.43 -0.54
C ILE A 147 -15.14 -24.45 -0.87
N ALA A 148 -15.93 -23.74 -0.06
CA ALA A 148 -17.36 -23.55 -0.27
C ALA A 148 -17.63 -22.56 -1.42
#